data_AF-X1GUH4-F1
#
_entry.id   AF-X1GUH4-F1
#
_cell.length_a   1.000
_cell.length_b   1.000
_cell.length_c   1.000
_cell.angle_alpha   90.00
_cell.angle_beta   90.00
_cell.angle_gamma   90.00
#
_symmetry.space_group_name_H-M   'P 1'
#
loop_
_entity.id
_entity.type
_entity.pdbx_description
1 polymer ?
#
loop_
_entity_poly.entity_id
_entity_poly.type
_entity_poly.pdbx_seq_one_letter_code
_entity_poly.pdbx_strand_id
1 'polypeptide(L)' 'MALSGLEIFKMLPKTNCKDCGFPTCLAFAMQL' A
#
# COMPACT_ATOMS: atom_id res chain seq x y z
N MET A 1 3.20 9.74 -15.61
CA MET A 1 2.29 8.62 -15.30
C MET A 1 2.24 8.53 -13.78
N ALA A 2 1.07 8.69 -13.16
CA ALA A 2 0.95 8.44 -11.73
C ALA A 2 1.20 6.94 -11.50
N LEU A 3 2.02 6.58 -10.51
CA LEU A 3 2.17 5.19 -10.10
C LEU A 3 0.79 4.64 -9.76
N SER A 4 0.44 3.46 -10.27
CA SER A 4 -0.82 2.84 -9.88
C SER A 4 -0.71 2.30 -8.45
N GLY A 5 -1.83 2.27 -7.71
CA GLY A 5 -1.84 1.66 -6.38
C GLY A 5 -1.40 0.18 -6.39
N LEU A 6 -1.53 -0.52 -7.52
CA LEU A 6 -0.98 -1.86 -7.69
C LEU A 6 0.55 -1.88 -7.78
N GLU A 7 1.18 -0.88 -8.39
CA GLU A 7 2.64 -0.75 -8.43
C GLU A 7 3.20 -0.38 -7.07
N ILE A 8 2.54 0.53 -6.35
CA ILE A 8 2.87 0.85 -4.96
C ILE A 8 2.78 -0.42 -4.11
N PHE A 9 1.69 -1.18 -4.23
CA PHE A 9 1.50 -2.42 -3.49
C PHE A 9 2.60 -3.46 -3.73
N LYS A 10 3.18 -3.52 -4.94
CA LYS A 10 4.31 -4.41 -5.25
C LYS A 10 5.60 -4.03 -4.52
N MET A 11 5.79 -2.75 -4.20
CA MET A 11 6.96 -2.23 -3.49
C MET A 11 6.85 -2.33 -1.96
N LEU A 12 5.64 -2.58 -1.44
CA LEU A 12 5.42 -2.70 0.00
C LEU A 12 5.90 -4.05 0.55
N PRO A 13 6.26 -4.11 1.85
CA PRO A 13 6.67 -5.36 2.51
C PRO A 13 5.53 -6.37 2.72
N LYS A 14 4.27 -5.98 2.45
CA LYS A 14 3.06 -6.83 2.55
C LYS A 14 2.85 -7.49 3.91
N THR A 15 3.39 -6.90 4.98
CA THR A 15 3.25 -7.38 6.36
C THR A 15 1.88 -7.07 6.97
N ASN A 16 1.14 -6.11 6.40
CA ASN A 16 -0.12 -5.58 6.98
C ASN A 16 0.04 -5.17 8.46
N CYS A 17 1.17 -4.57 8.82
CA CYS A 17 1.50 -4.21 10.21
C CYS A 17 0.58 -3.13 10.82
N LYS A 18 -0.06 -2.31 9.98
CA LYS A 18 -0.94 -1.19 10.36
C LYS A 18 -0.23 0.01 11.00
N ASP A 19 1.10 0.05 10.99
CA ASP A 19 1.88 1.19 11.52
C ASP A 19 1.61 2.50 10.76
N CYS A 20 1.19 2.40 9.50
CA CYS A 20 0.75 3.52 8.67
C CYS A 20 -0.71 3.93 8.88
N GLY A 21 -1.44 3.29 9.81
CA GLY A 21 -2.85 3.59 10.10
C GLY A 21 -3.87 2.93 9.16
N PHE A 22 -3.42 2.12 8.19
CA PHE A 22 -4.29 1.41 7.26
C PHE A 22 -4.51 -0.05 7.68
N PRO A 23 -5.69 -0.63 7.39
CA PRO A 23 -5.98 -2.02 7.76
C PRO A 23 -5.13 -3.04 6.99
N THR A 24 -4.69 -2.70 5.78
CA THR A 24 -3.84 -3.55 4.93
C THR A 24 -2.87 -2.70 4.11
N CYS A 25 -1.78 -3.32 3.63
CA CYS A 25 -0.85 -2.69 2.69
C CYS A 25 -1.52 -2.35 1.35
N LEU A 26 -2.54 -3.10 0.93
CA LEU A 26 -3.32 -2.78 -0.27
C LEU A 26 -4.15 -1.51 -0.07
N ALA A 27 -4.81 -1.36 1.08
CA ALA A 27 -5.57 -0.15 1.41
C ALA A 27 -4.67 1.09 1.47
N PHE A 28 -3.46 0.95 2.03
CA PHE A 28 -2.45 2.00 1.98
C PHE A 28 -2.04 2.33 0.54
N ALA A 29 -1.77 1.31 -0.28
CA ALA A 29 -1.33 1.50 -1.66
C ALA A 29 -2.39 2.13 -2.57
N MET A 30 -3.69 1.92 -2.28
CA MET A 30 -4.79 2.53 -3.05
C MET A 30 -5.10 3.97 -2.63
N GLN A 31 -4.60 4.42 -1.48
CA GLN A 31 -4.78 5.79 -1.00
C GLN A 31 -3.73 6.76 -1.59
N LEU A 32 -2.57 6.24 -1.99
CA LEU A 32 -1.47 6.98 -2.61
C LEU A 32 -1.55 6.93 -4.13
#